data_AF-A0A1M2VS54-F1
#
_entry.id   AF-A0A1M2VS54-F1
#
_cell.length_a   1.000
_cell.length_b   1.000
_cell.length_c   1.000
_cell.angle_alpha   90.00
_cell.angle_beta   90.00
_cell.angle_gamma   90.00
#
_symmetry.space_group_name_H-M   'P 1'
#
loop_
_entity.id
_entity.type
_entity.pdbx_description
1 polymer ?
#
loop_
_entity_poly.entity_id
_entity_poly.type
_entity_poly.pdbx_seq_one_letter_code
_entity_poly.pdbx_strand_id
1 'polypeptide(L)'
;MTEGDYVDLTLNPERFTGYTGPSAHRVWEAIYKENCFGMTEWDVIPSTSPNHGLGALPNSLKEAVGGADSEDPKECLERKVYYRVVSGLHASISTHICHDTMNQTTGEWGPDLKCFISRVAAYPERLQYIYFDAVLLLRAVARLGPYLTAYDYCASGTHEDDAETLARLTRVVDVATEVGRFDETAMFRGENANVLKEEFKEHFRNVTRIMDCVGCDKCRLWGKVQTTGIATALKVLFELDEKALDPKANTNLLQRSEVVALINTLHRLMESLHMVQDFRRMWAETGAEEEANLVSESASARKAQHSPGAGGAGPSQHFLAGVLDRLACWVRACRDGTVGCLQGFFDGIQDMLEAVLSIFRVSGKDQVPRSEL
;
A
#
# COMPACT_ATOMS: atom_id res chain seq x y z
N MET A 1 -17.46 17.92 17.59
CA MET A 1 -16.75 16.75 18.14
C MET A 1 -17.50 15.54 17.60
N THR A 2 -16.96 14.83 16.61
CA THR A 2 -17.52 13.52 16.25
C THR A 2 -17.17 12.58 17.38
N GLU A 3 -18.19 12.09 18.08
CA GLU A 3 -18.09 11.09 19.14
C GLU A 3 -17.35 9.87 18.57
N GLY A 4 -16.15 9.60 19.10
CA GLY A 4 -15.38 8.42 18.73
C GLY A 4 -15.64 7.33 19.76
N ASP A 5 -16.14 6.19 19.32
CA ASP A 5 -16.38 5.04 20.19
C ASP A 5 -15.10 4.23 20.40
N TYR A 6 -14.94 3.66 21.60
CA TYR A 6 -13.89 2.69 21.86
C TYR A 6 -14.25 1.34 21.24
N VAL A 7 -13.34 0.79 20.43
CA VAL A 7 -13.51 -0.52 19.77
C VAL A 7 -12.48 -1.49 20.33
N ASP A 8 -12.95 -2.68 20.73
CA ASP A 8 -12.06 -3.77 21.12
C ASP A 8 -11.45 -4.43 19.87
N LEU A 9 -10.13 -4.28 19.71
CA LEU A 9 -9.37 -4.83 18.59
C LEU A 9 -9.26 -6.37 18.67
N THR A 10 -9.33 -6.96 19.85
CA THR A 10 -9.24 -8.42 20.03
C THR A 10 -10.46 -9.15 19.46
N LEU A 11 -11.63 -8.51 19.51
CA LEU A 11 -12.87 -9.00 18.91
C LEU A 11 -12.99 -8.67 17.42
N ASN A 12 -12.11 -7.79 16.92
CA ASN A 12 -12.13 -7.30 15.55
C ASN A 12 -10.79 -7.51 14.85
N PRO A 13 -10.28 -8.76 14.73
CA PRO A 13 -9.00 -9.02 14.09
C PRO A 13 -9.01 -8.65 12.60
N GLU A 14 -7.83 -8.29 12.07
CA GLU A 14 -7.62 -8.08 10.64
C GLU A 14 -7.57 -9.43 9.93
N ARG A 15 -8.55 -9.70 9.07
CA ARG A 15 -8.69 -10.95 8.32
C ARG A 15 -9.53 -10.75 7.07
N PHE A 16 -9.77 -11.81 6.29
CA PHE A 16 -10.63 -11.74 5.11
C PHE A 16 -12.05 -11.23 5.45
N THR A 17 -12.51 -10.23 4.69
CA THR A 17 -13.84 -9.61 4.83
C THR A 17 -14.69 -9.72 3.56
N GLY A 18 -14.14 -10.25 2.47
CA GLY A 18 -14.77 -10.19 1.15
C GLY A 18 -14.73 -8.82 0.47
N TYR A 19 -14.14 -7.78 1.08
CA TYR A 19 -14.00 -6.47 0.46
C TYR A 19 -13.03 -6.54 -0.74
N THR A 20 -13.57 -6.37 -1.96
CA THR A 20 -12.84 -6.53 -3.22
C THR A 20 -13.43 -5.67 -4.34
N GLY A 21 -12.85 -5.76 -5.54
CA GLY A 21 -13.39 -5.15 -6.75
C GLY A 21 -13.10 -3.65 -6.89
N PRO A 22 -13.86 -2.93 -7.73
CA PRO A 22 -13.57 -1.53 -8.10
C PRO A 22 -13.53 -0.57 -6.91
N SER A 23 -14.33 -0.81 -5.86
CA SER A 23 -14.32 0.03 -4.65
C SER A 23 -12.96 -0.02 -3.96
N ALA A 24 -12.46 -1.23 -3.66
CA ALA A 24 -11.16 -1.41 -3.02
C ALA A 24 -10.01 -0.90 -3.91
N HIS A 25 -10.10 -1.12 -5.23
CA HIS A 25 -9.08 -0.64 -6.17
C HIS A 25 -8.97 0.88 -6.18
N ARG A 26 -10.10 1.61 -6.21
CA ARG A 26 -10.10 3.08 -6.18
C ARG A 26 -9.52 3.64 -4.89
N VAL A 27 -9.75 2.99 -3.75
CA VAL A 27 -9.15 3.39 -2.47
C VAL A 27 -7.63 3.28 -2.55
N TRP A 28 -7.10 2.13 -2.95
CA TRP A 28 -5.66 1.96 -3.09
C TRP A 28 -5.06 2.90 -4.13
N GLU A 29 -5.71 3.05 -5.28
CA GLU A 29 -5.29 3.99 -6.32
C GLU A 29 -5.19 5.42 -5.79
N ALA A 30 -6.17 5.88 -5.01
CA ALA A 30 -6.12 7.19 -4.36
C ALA A 30 -4.95 7.31 -3.37
N ILE A 31 -4.74 6.30 -2.52
CA ILE A 31 -3.62 6.28 -1.55
C ILE A 31 -2.27 6.34 -2.27
N TYR A 32 -2.08 5.59 -3.35
CA TYR A 32 -0.84 5.64 -4.14
C TYR A 32 -0.67 6.97 -4.88
N LYS A 33 -1.76 7.62 -5.30
CA LYS A 33 -1.74 8.93 -5.97
C LYS A 33 -1.44 10.10 -5.05
N GLU A 34 -1.58 9.95 -3.74
CA GLU A 34 -1.08 10.92 -2.76
C GLU A 34 0.46 11.03 -2.77
N ASN A 35 1.18 10.17 -3.51
CA ASN A 35 2.63 10.23 -3.65
C ASN A 35 3.10 11.39 -4.58
N CYS A 36 2.76 12.62 -4.23
CA CYS A 36 3.08 13.83 -5.00
C CYS A 36 3.87 14.84 -4.15
N PHE A 37 5.14 14.51 -3.87
CA PHE A 37 6.09 15.38 -3.16
C PHE A 37 6.67 16.46 -4.08
N GLY A 38 6.84 17.69 -3.59
CA GLY A 38 7.58 18.74 -4.31
C GLY A 38 6.90 19.36 -5.54
N MET A 39 5.61 19.11 -5.80
CA MET A 39 4.88 19.74 -6.92
C MET A 39 4.47 21.20 -6.65
N THR A 40 4.81 21.75 -5.48
CA THR A 40 4.58 23.15 -5.18
C THR A 40 5.78 24.00 -5.62
N GLU A 41 5.59 24.66 -6.76
CA GLU A 41 6.26 25.90 -7.21
C GLU A 41 7.61 25.85 -7.96
N TRP A 42 8.22 24.68 -8.24
CA TRP A 42 9.42 24.65 -9.13
C TRP A 42 9.17 24.27 -10.60
N ASP A 43 8.12 23.52 -10.91
CA ASP A 43 7.85 23.08 -12.30
C ASP A 43 7.16 24.14 -13.18
N VAL A 44 6.87 25.34 -12.63
CA VAL A 44 6.18 26.42 -13.36
C VAL A 44 7.16 27.48 -13.90
N ILE A 45 8.47 27.38 -13.60
CA ILE A 45 9.47 28.34 -14.10
C ILE A 45 10.43 27.63 -15.07
N PRO A 46 10.41 27.94 -16.39
CA PRO A 46 11.41 27.42 -17.31
C PRO A 46 12.75 28.10 -17.01
N SER A 47 13.61 27.45 -16.23
CA SER A 47 14.93 27.98 -15.87
C SER A 47 16.01 27.44 -16.81
N THR A 48 16.42 28.30 -17.72
CA THR A 48 17.69 28.25 -18.43
C THR A 48 18.85 28.53 -17.47
N SER A 49 19.53 27.50 -16.94
CA SER A 49 21.00 27.50 -16.77
C SER A 49 21.57 26.22 -16.11
N PRO A 50 22.73 25.71 -16.58
CA PRO A 50 23.38 24.51 -16.05
C PRO A 50 24.52 24.86 -15.08
N ASN A 51 24.48 24.27 -13.88
CA ASN A 51 25.63 23.78 -13.08
C ASN A 51 25.38 23.98 -11.59
N HIS A 52 25.20 22.89 -10.86
CA HIS A 52 25.81 22.73 -9.54
C HIS A 52 26.09 21.24 -9.29
N GLY A 53 27.38 20.90 -9.27
CA GLY A 53 27.89 19.53 -9.24
C GLY A 53 27.72 18.81 -7.91
N LEU A 54 27.68 17.48 -7.98
CA LEU A 54 27.69 16.56 -6.85
C LEU A 54 28.86 15.59 -6.99
N GLY A 55 29.75 15.60 -5.99
CA GLY A 55 30.80 14.61 -5.80
C GLY A 55 30.54 13.79 -4.52
N ALA A 56 30.66 12.47 -4.68
CA ALA A 56 30.89 11.44 -3.66
C ALA A 56 29.70 10.97 -2.79
N LEU A 57 29.17 9.78 -3.13
CA LEU A 57 28.51 8.84 -2.21
C LEU A 57 29.25 7.48 -2.28
N PRO A 58 29.41 6.72 -1.18
CA PRO A 58 30.09 5.43 -1.17
C PRO A 58 29.22 4.30 -1.78
N ASN A 59 29.89 3.31 -2.39
CA ASN A 59 29.29 2.29 -3.26
C ASN A 59 28.31 1.31 -2.60
N SER A 60 28.17 1.25 -1.27
CA SER A 60 27.33 0.25 -0.59
C SER A 60 25.82 0.48 -0.70
N LEU A 61 25.36 1.69 -1.07
CA LEU A 61 23.92 1.98 -1.27
C LEU A 61 23.49 1.89 -2.75
N LYS A 62 24.45 1.78 -3.67
CA LYS A 62 24.15 1.64 -5.11
C LYS A 62 23.53 0.28 -5.46
N GLU A 63 23.90 -0.77 -4.74
CA GLU A 63 23.43 -2.13 -5.02
C GLU A 63 22.02 -2.41 -4.48
N ALA A 64 21.55 -1.68 -3.45
CA ALA A 64 20.18 -1.80 -2.94
C ALA A 64 19.15 -0.89 -3.67
N VAL A 65 19.62 -0.06 -4.61
CA VAL A 65 18.81 0.94 -5.33
C VAL A 65 18.98 0.82 -6.87
N GLY A 66 19.83 -0.08 -7.35
CA GLY A 66 20.22 -0.17 -8.76
C GLY A 66 19.42 -1.18 -9.57
N GLY A 67 18.31 -0.74 -10.17
CA GLY A 67 17.78 -1.26 -11.43
C GLY A 67 17.68 -0.09 -12.40
N ALA A 68 18.32 -0.22 -13.56
CA ALA A 68 18.60 0.84 -14.53
C ALA A 68 17.38 1.68 -14.96
N ASP A 69 17.44 3.00 -14.83
CA ASP A 69 17.74 3.94 -15.92
C ASP A 69 17.79 5.38 -15.39
N SER A 70 18.41 6.26 -16.16
CA SER A 70 18.77 7.65 -15.84
C SER A 70 17.58 8.57 -15.50
N GLU A 71 17.41 8.94 -14.22
CA GLU A 71 16.58 10.06 -13.79
C GLU A 71 17.25 10.82 -12.63
N ASP A 72 17.02 12.13 -12.59
CA ASP A 72 17.62 13.14 -11.71
C ASP A 72 17.73 12.67 -10.24
N PRO A 73 18.93 12.67 -9.59
CA PRO A 73 19.16 12.05 -8.29
C PRO A 73 18.33 12.63 -7.12
N LYS A 74 17.62 13.73 -7.34
CA LYS A 74 16.80 14.41 -6.32
C LYS A 74 15.30 14.25 -6.51
N GLU A 75 14.82 13.57 -7.55
CA GLU A 75 13.40 13.30 -7.75
C GLU A 75 13.03 11.89 -7.26
N CYS A 76 12.85 11.57 -5.98
CA CYS A 76 12.88 12.22 -4.68
C CYS A 76 12.97 10.98 -3.76
N LEU A 77 13.97 10.86 -2.88
CA LEU A 77 14.08 9.74 -1.91
C LEU A 77 12.74 9.48 -1.20
N GLU A 78 12.01 10.56 -0.99
CA GLU A 78 10.70 10.72 -0.37
C GLU A 78 9.60 9.97 -1.12
N ARG A 79 9.52 10.18 -2.43
CA ARG A 79 8.58 9.48 -3.30
C ARG A 79 8.78 7.97 -3.22
N LYS A 80 10.04 7.54 -3.10
CA LYS A 80 10.40 6.13 -2.91
C LYS A 80 10.06 5.64 -1.51
N VAL A 81 10.31 6.41 -0.46
CA VAL A 81 9.96 6.06 0.92
C VAL A 81 8.45 5.93 1.07
N TYR A 82 7.67 6.91 0.63
CA TYR A 82 6.21 6.85 0.67
C TYR A 82 5.67 5.62 -0.07
N TYR A 83 6.15 5.37 -1.30
CA TYR A 83 5.76 4.19 -2.07
C TYR A 83 6.07 2.89 -1.32
N ARG A 84 7.28 2.77 -0.76
CA ARG A 84 7.70 1.59 0.03
C ARG A 84 6.78 1.39 1.22
N VAL A 85 6.46 2.45 1.96
CA VAL A 85 5.57 2.39 3.13
C VAL A 85 4.15 1.97 2.75
N VAL A 86 3.58 2.58 1.72
CA VAL A 86 2.23 2.19 1.28
C VAL A 86 2.22 0.75 0.72
N SER A 87 3.28 0.34 0.03
CA SER A 87 3.39 -1.00 -0.55
C SER A 87 3.60 -2.09 0.51
N GLY A 88 4.44 -1.83 1.52
CA GLY A 88 4.64 -2.72 2.65
C GLY A 88 3.36 -2.89 3.46
N LEU A 89 2.65 -1.79 3.74
CA LEU A 89 1.33 -1.79 4.36
C LEU A 89 0.31 -2.63 3.56
N HIS A 90 0.19 -2.40 2.25
CA HIS A 90 -0.72 -3.15 1.38
C HIS A 90 -0.37 -4.66 1.34
N ALA A 91 0.92 -4.98 1.34
CA ALA A 91 1.40 -6.36 1.38
C ALA A 91 1.13 -7.02 2.74
N SER A 92 1.25 -6.28 3.84
CA SER A 92 0.91 -6.74 5.20
C SER A 92 -0.58 -7.09 5.30
N ILE A 93 -1.47 -6.20 4.84
CA ILE A 93 -2.92 -6.44 4.81
C ILE A 93 -3.24 -7.67 3.95
N SER A 94 -2.60 -7.78 2.77
CA SER A 94 -2.79 -8.95 1.90
C SER A 94 -2.34 -10.25 2.56
N THR A 95 -1.28 -10.21 3.38
CA THR A 95 -0.77 -11.37 4.11
C THR A 95 -1.78 -11.83 5.16
N HIS A 96 -2.36 -10.92 5.96
CA HIS A 96 -3.41 -11.25 6.94
C HIS A 96 -4.65 -11.82 6.26
N ILE A 97 -5.09 -11.21 5.15
CA ILE A 97 -6.25 -11.69 4.38
C ILE A 97 -6.03 -13.12 3.88
N CYS A 98 -4.82 -13.43 3.39
CA CYS A 98 -4.53 -14.78 2.90
C CYS A 98 -4.33 -15.79 4.04
N HIS A 99 -3.81 -15.37 5.20
CA HIS A 99 -3.59 -16.26 6.34
C HIS A 99 -4.91 -16.64 7.04
N ASP A 100 -5.80 -15.67 7.22
CA ASP A 100 -7.11 -15.88 7.82
C ASP A 100 -8.20 -15.68 6.76
N THR A 101 -8.22 -16.58 5.77
CA THR A 101 -9.26 -16.58 4.74
C THR A 101 -10.44 -17.44 5.15
N MET A 102 -11.64 -17.14 4.61
CA MET A 102 -12.82 -17.99 4.78
C MET A 102 -13.03 -18.81 3.49
N ASN A 103 -12.98 -20.13 3.62
CA ASN A 103 -13.41 -21.00 2.54
C ASN A 103 -14.93 -20.92 2.39
N GLN A 104 -15.41 -20.30 1.31
CA GLN A 104 -16.84 -20.08 1.07
C GLN A 104 -17.62 -21.38 0.81
N THR A 105 -16.94 -22.48 0.48
CA THR A 105 -17.58 -23.78 0.25
C THR A 105 -17.71 -24.58 1.54
N THR A 106 -16.71 -24.55 2.42
CA THR A 106 -16.71 -25.32 3.68
C THR A 106 -17.14 -24.51 4.90
N GLY A 107 -17.09 -23.19 4.83
CA GLY A 107 -17.33 -22.27 5.95
C GLY A 107 -16.20 -22.20 6.98
N GLU A 108 -15.08 -22.88 6.72
CA GLU A 108 -13.93 -22.94 7.61
C GLU A 108 -12.96 -21.78 7.36
N TRP A 109 -12.32 -21.33 8.44
CA TRP A 109 -11.26 -20.32 8.38
C TRP A 109 -9.89 -21.00 8.36
N GLY A 110 -8.99 -20.50 7.53
CA GLY A 110 -7.62 -20.99 7.50
C GLY A 110 -6.76 -20.31 6.44
N PRO A 111 -5.49 -20.72 6.32
CA PRO A 111 -4.55 -20.14 5.38
C PRO A 111 -4.81 -20.61 3.94
N ASP A 112 -4.71 -19.67 3.00
CA ASP A 112 -4.77 -19.91 1.56
C ASP A 112 -3.43 -19.58 0.91
N LEU A 113 -2.66 -20.63 0.67
CA LEU A 113 -1.34 -20.54 0.04
C LEU A 113 -1.42 -19.94 -1.38
N LYS A 114 -2.46 -20.23 -2.15
CA LYS A 114 -2.66 -19.69 -3.51
C LYS A 114 -2.92 -18.19 -3.47
N CYS A 115 -3.72 -17.73 -2.51
CA CYS A 115 -3.91 -16.31 -2.23
C CYS A 115 -2.56 -15.64 -1.94
N PHE A 116 -1.78 -16.20 -1.02
CA PHE A 116 -0.49 -15.63 -0.62
C PHE A 116 0.51 -15.57 -1.78
N ILE A 117 0.60 -16.65 -2.58
CA ILE A 117 1.48 -16.68 -3.76
C ILE A 117 1.09 -15.60 -4.74
N SER A 118 -0.18 -15.53 -5.13
CA SER A 118 -0.64 -14.59 -6.15
C SER A 118 -0.53 -13.12 -5.74
N ARG A 119 -0.71 -12.81 -4.44
CA ARG A 119 -0.73 -11.43 -3.94
C ARG A 119 0.59 -10.95 -3.34
N VAL A 120 1.43 -11.84 -2.81
CA VAL A 120 2.65 -11.45 -2.08
C VAL A 120 3.88 -12.15 -2.63
N ALA A 121 3.95 -13.50 -2.57
CA ALA A 121 5.19 -14.22 -2.92
C ALA A 121 5.61 -14.05 -4.40
N ALA A 122 4.62 -13.81 -5.26
CA ALA A 122 4.77 -13.42 -6.66
C ALA A 122 5.67 -12.20 -6.91
N TYR A 123 5.80 -11.33 -5.91
CA TYR A 123 6.35 -9.99 -5.97
C TYR A 123 7.33 -9.82 -4.80
N PRO A 124 8.58 -10.32 -4.91
CA PRO A 124 9.54 -10.34 -3.82
C PRO A 124 9.81 -8.98 -3.17
N GLU A 125 9.68 -7.90 -3.95
CA GLU A 125 9.79 -6.52 -3.47
C GLU A 125 8.74 -6.18 -2.39
N ARG A 126 7.53 -6.74 -2.47
CA ARG A 126 6.47 -6.50 -1.48
C ARG A 126 6.86 -7.00 -0.09
N LEU A 127 7.52 -8.16 -0.03
CA LEU A 127 8.03 -8.68 1.23
C LEU A 127 9.16 -7.80 1.78
N GLN A 128 10.07 -7.32 0.93
CA GLN A 128 11.11 -6.37 1.33
C GLN A 128 10.50 -5.09 1.91
N TYR A 129 9.35 -4.64 1.39
CA TYR A 129 8.66 -3.47 1.91
C TYR A 129 7.95 -3.72 3.25
N ILE A 130 7.44 -4.92 3.52
CA ILE A 130 6.98 -5.28 4.88
C ILE A 130 8.15 -5.19 5.88
N TYR A 131 9.33 -5.71 5.52
CA TYR A 131 10.53 -5.57 6.34
C TYR A 131 10.95 -4.10 6.52
N PHE A 132 10.84 -3.29 5.47
CA PHE A 132 11.13 -1.86 5.53
C PHE A 132 10.24 -1.16 6.58
N ASP A 133 8.93 -1.40 6.54
CA ASP A 133 7.97 -0.81 7.48
C ASP A 133 8.18 -1.31 8.91
N ALA A 134 8.46 -2.60 9.06
CA ALA A 134 8.82 -3.22 10.33
C ALA A 134 10.03 -2.51 10.98
N VAL A 135 11.12 -2.31 10.22
CA VAL A 135 12.32 -1.62 10.71
C VAL A 135 12.05 -0.15 11.00
N LEU A 136 11.26 0.53 10.17
CA LEU A 136 10.86 1.92 10.37
C LEU A 136 10.11 2.09 11.71
N LEU A 137 9.12 1.24 11.98
CA LEU A 137 8.32 1.25 13.20
C LEU A 137 9.14 0.86 14.42
N LEU A 138 10.01 -0.17 14.32
CA LEU A 138 10.92 -0.55 15.39
C LEU A 138 11.85 0.61 15.77
N ARG A 139 12.38 1.36 14.79
CA ARG A 139 13.21 2.53 15.09
C ARG A 139 12.42 3.61 15.83
N ALA A 140 11.19 3.90 15.40
CA ALA A 140 10.36 4.88 16.06
C ALA A 140 10.09 4.50 17.52
N VAL A 141 9.80 3.22 17.78
CA VAL A 141 9.61 2.69 19.14
C VAL A 141 10.89 2.78 19.96
N ALA A 142 12.04 2.43 19.39
CA ALA A 142 13.34 2.54 20.07
C ALA A 142 13.64 3.98 20.49
N ARG A 143 13.43 4.96 19.59
CA ARG A 143 13.62 6.38 19.86
C ARG A 143 12.65 6.92 20.90
N LEU A 144 11.42 6.43 20.91
CA LEU A 144 10.39 6.81 21.88
C LEU A 144 10.55 6.13 23.24
N GLY A 145 11.47 5.17 23.39
CA GLY A 145 11.65 4.35 24.58
C GLY A 145 11.67 5.11 25.92
N PRO A 146 12.47 6.18 26.07
CA PRO A 146 12.49 6.98 27.31
C PRO A 146 11.13 7.61 27.64
N TYR A 147 10.39 8.05 26.61
CA TYR A 147 9.06 8.63 26.77
C TYR A 147 8.02 7.57 27.13
N LEU A 148 8.01 6.42 26.45
CA LEU A 148 7.11 5.30 26.75
C LEU A 148 7.30 4.76 28.17
N THR A 149 8.54 4.74 28.67
CA THR A 149 8.83 4.26 30.03
C THR A 149 8.21 5.16 31.11
N ALA A 150 8.03 6.45 30.82
CA ALA A 150 7.44 7.42 31.73
C ALA A 150 5.97 7.76 31.39
N TYR A 151 5.40 7.10 30.38
CA TYR A 151 4.04 7.36 29.93
C TYR A 151 3.02 6.78 30.92
N ASP A 152 1.97 7.54 31.17
CA ASP A 152 0.88 7.09 32.03
C ASP A 152 -0.09 6.19 31.24
N TYR A 153 0.02 4.89 31.46
CA TYR A 153 -0.83 3.90 30.78
C TYR A 153 -2.21 3.76 31.38
N CYS A 154 -2.49 4.36 32.55
CA CYS A 154 -3.70 4.19 33.37
C CYS A 154 -4.87 3.65 32.55
N ALA A 155 -5.00 2.32 32.52
CA ALA A 155 -6.23 1.68 32.07
C ALA A 155 -7.33 2.04 33.08
N SER A 156 -8.59 1.96 32.72
CA SER A 156 -9.72 2.12 33.65
C SER A 156 -9.80 0.98 34.71
N GLY A 157 -8.67 0.37 35.07
CA GLY A 157 -8.51 -0.84 35.90
C GLY A 157 -7.61 -0.62 37.11
N THR A 158 -6.87 -1.66 37.51
CA THR A 158 -6.03 -1.67 38.73
C THR A 158 -4.58 -1.29 38.43
N HIS A 159 -3.87 -0.69 39.40
CA HIS A 159 -2.45 -0.31 39.26
C HIS A 159 -1.51 -1.48 38.93
N GLU A 160 -1.93 -2.74 39.11
CA GLU A 160 -1.15 -3.94 38.81
C GLU A 160 -1.10 -4.24 37.30
N ASP A 161 -2.20 -4.00 36.58
CA ASP A 161 -2.31 -4.19 35.13
C ASP A 161 -1.39 -3.22 34.36
N ASP A 162 -1.22 -2.00 34.91
CA ASP A 162 -0.34 -0.98 34.34
C ASP A 162 1.14 -1.39 34.46
N ALA A 163 1.53 -2.01 35.59
CA ALA A 163 2.89 -2.49 35.81
C ALA A 163 3.26 -3.64 34.87
N GLU A 164 2.33 -4.57 34.63
CA GLU A 164 2.53 -5.64 33.65
C GLU A 164 2.64 -5.09 32.22
N THR A 165 1.76 -4.15 31.86
CA THR A 165 1.77 -3.50 30.54
C THR A 165 3.10 -2.79 30.30
N LEU A 166 3.57 -2.02 31.28
CA LEU A 166 4.87 -1.35 31.23
C LEU A 166 6.01 -2.36 31.06
N ALA A 167 6.03 -3.44 31.86
CA ALA A 167 7.07 -4.46 31.78
C ALA A 167 7.09 -5.17 30.41
N ARG A 168 5.92 -5.45 29.80
CA ARG A 168 5.81 -5.99 28.44
C ARG A 168 6.34 -5.00 27.41
N LEU A 169 5.96 -3.73 27.53
CA LEU A 169 6.37 -2.69 26.61
C LEU A 169 7.88 -2.42 26.68
N THR A 170 8.48 -2.40 27.87
CA THR A 170 9.93 -2.26 28.03
C THR A 170 10.68 -3.35 27.26
N ARG A 171 10.22 -4.61 27.30
CA ARG A 171 10.83 -5.68 26.50
C ARG A 171 10.73 -5.42 25.00
N VAL A 172 9.60 -4.88 24.53
CA VAL A 172 9.45 -4.50 23.11
C VAL A 172 10.41 -3.37 22.74
N VAL A 173 10.57 -2.38 23.61
CA VAL A 173 11.51 -1.25 23.43
C VAL A 173 12.97 -1.74 23.41
N ASP A 174 13.33 -2.69 24.27
CA ASP A 174 14.68 -3.28 24.32
C ASP A 174 15.01 -3.98 23.00
N VAL A 175 14.13 -4.86 22.52
CA VAL A 175 14.27 -5.53 21.21
C VAL A 175 14.33 -4.52 20.08
N ALA A 176 13.48 -3.49 20.11
CA ALA A 176 13.47 -2.43 19.13
C ALA A 176 14.80 -1.64 19.09
N THR A 177 15.44 -1.44 20.25
CA THR A 177 16.73 -0.74 20.37
C THR A 177 17.89 -1.58 19.81
N GLU A 178 17.80 -2.91 19.92
CA GLU A 178 18.79 -3.83 19.34
C GLU A 178 18.65 -3.93 17.82
N VAL A 179 17.43 -4.13 17.31
CA VAL A 179 17.15 -4.43 15.90
C VAL A 179 16.97 -3.17 15.06
N GLY A 180 16.37 -2.12 15.61
CA GLY A 180 16.06 -0.84 14.95
C GLY A 180 17.27 0.07 14.83
N ARG A 181 18.39 -0.43 14.33
CA ARG A 181 19.61 0.35 14.08
C ARG A 181 19.68 0.73 12.60
N PHE A 182 19.11 1.88 12.24
CA PHE A 182 19.38 2.55 10.97
C PHE A 182 19.77 4.01 11.22
N ASP A 183 20.61 4.57 10.35
CA ASP A 183 21.03 5.96 10.42
C ASP A 183 19.90 6.86 9.90
N GLU A 184 19.12 7.46 10.80
CA GLU A 184 18.03 8.37 10.40
C GLU A 184 18.56 9.62 9.73
N THR A 185 19.80 10.02 10.03
CA THR A 185 20.39 11.17 9.38
C THR A 185 20.57 10.93 7.89
N ALA A 186 20.57 9.69 7.41
CA ALA A 186 20.62 9.38 5.98
C ALA A 186 19.28 9.67 5.26
N MET A 187 18.17 9.76 6.00
CA MET A 187 16.84 10.07 5.48
C MET A 187 16.54 11.56 5.78
N PHE A 188 16.23 12.35 4.74
CA PHE A 188 15.85 13.77 4.89
C PHE A 188 16.95 14.74 5.35
N ARG A 189 18.11 14.75 4.66
CA ARG A 189 19.14 15.81 4.82
C ARG A 189 18.81 17.06 4.00
N GLY A 190 19.17 18.24 4.53
CA GLY A 190 19.25 19.49 3.76
C GLY A 190 18.29 20.59 4.21
N GLU A 191 18.41 21.77 3.58
CA GLU A 191 17.65 22.99 3.90
C GLU A 191 16.12 22.80 3.74
N ASN A 192 15.69 21.83 2.92
CA ASN A 192 14.27 21.53 2.66
C ASN A 192 13.66 20.47 3.59
N ALA A 193 14.43 19.92 4.55
CA ALA A 193 13.94 18.82 5.40
C ALA A 193 12.68 19.18 6.19
N ASN A 194 12.49 20.45 6.57
CA ASN A 194 11.30 20.88 7.30
C ASN A 194 10.04 20.97 6.41
N VAL A 195 10.18 21.39 5.15
CA VAL A 195 9.07 21.41 4.17
C VAL A 195 8.61 19.98 3.91
N LEU A 196 9.57 19.09 3.72
CA LEU A 196 9.36 17.69 3.40
C LEU A 196 8.67 16.90 4.52
N LYS A 197 8.95 17.26 5.78
CA LYS A 197 8.23 16.74 6.94
C LYS A 197 6.76 17.12 6.90
N GLU A 198 6.45 18.38 6.60
CA GLU A 198 5.07 18.84 6.52
C GLU A 198 4.31 18.18 5.35
N GLU A 199 4.95 18.00 4.19
CA GLU A 199 4.38 17.25 3.07
C GLU A 199 4.04 15.80 3.46
N PHE A 200 4.96 15.07 4.10
CA PHE A 200 4.69 13.71 4.58
C PHE A 200 3.48 13.65 5.52
N LYS A 201 3.37 14.60 6.45
CA LYS A 201 2.24 14.67 7.39
C LYS A 201 0.93 14.95 6.65
N GLU A 202 0.96 15.86 5.68
CA GLU A 202 -0.21 16.18 4.87
C GLU A 202 -0.70 14.96 4.09
N HIS A 203 0.19 14.24 3.42
CA HIS A 203 -0.16 13.02 2.69
C HIS A 203 -0.78 11.96 3.62
N PHE A 204 -0.19 11.68 4.78
CA PHE A 204 -0.77 10.68 5.70
C PHE A 204 -2.09 11.14 6.36
N ARG A 205 -2.31 12.46 6.52
CA ARG A 205 -3.62 13.01 6.91
C ARG A 205 -4.65 12.79 5.80
N ASN A 206 -4.28 13.00 4.54
CA ASN A 206 -5.14 12.74 3.39
C ASN A 206 -5.45 11.25 3.27
N VAL A 207 -4.46 10.36 3.43
CA VAL A 207 -4.68 8.90 3.49
C VAL A 207 -5.68 8.54 4.58
N THR A 208 -5.58 9.14 5.77
CA THR A 208 -6.54 8.89 6.85
C THR A 208 -7.96 9.34 6.49
N ARG A 209 -8.11 10.41 5.69
CA ARG A 209 -9.41 10.82 5.13
C ARG A 209 -9.89 9.88 4.03
N ILE A 210 -9.00 9.35 3.19
CA ILE A 210 -9.36 8.33 2.19
C ILE A 210 -9.89 7.06 2.88
N MET A 211 -9.38 6.71 4.06
CA MET A 211 -9.92 5.60 4.85
C MET A 211 -11.40 5.79 5.25
N ASP A 212 -11.91 7.03 5.29
CA ASP A 212 -13.34 7.27 5.50
C ASP A 212 -14.23 6.86 4.32
N CYS A 213 -13.64 6.64 3.14
CA CYS A 213 -14.33 6.15 1.95
C CYS A 213 -14.36 4.61 1.86
N VAL A 214 -13.75 3.91 2.82
CA VAL A 214 -13.73 2.44 2.85
C VAL A 214 -15.05 1.91 3.39
N GLY A 215 -15.83 1.23 2.54
CA GLY A 215 -17.15 0.71 2.91
C GLY A 215 -17.15 -0.56 3.78
N CYS A 216 -15.97 -1.12 4.05
CA CYS A 216 -15.80 -2.26 4.97
C CYS A 216 -15.37 -1.74 6.35
N ASP A 217 -16.19 -1.92 7.38
CA ASP A 217 -15.92 -1.34 8.71
C ASP A 217 -14.63 -1.86 9.34
N LYS A 218 -14.36 -3.17 9.28
CA LYS A 218 -13.11 -3.76 9.79
C LYS A 218 -11.90 -3.28 8.99
N CYS A 219 -12.03 -3.16 7.67
CA CYS A 219 -10.97 -2.66 6.81
C CYS A 219 -10.68 -1.18 7.10
N ARG A 220 -11.72 -0.38 7.34
CA ARG A 220 -11.62 1.02 7.73
C ARG A 220 -10.98 1.18 9.12
N LEU A 221 -11.37 0.35 10.08
CA LEU A 221 -10.78 0.31 11.43
C LEU A 221 -9.28 0.06 11.35
N TRP A 222 -8.87 -1.04 10.74
CA TRP A 222 -7.44 -1.39 10.62
C TRP A 222 -6.68 -0.45 9.70
N GLY A 223 -7.29 0.01 8.61
CA GLY A 223 -6.73 1.04 7.75
C GLY A 223 -6.39 2.31 8.54
N LYS A 224 -7.31 2.81 9.38
CA LYS A 224 -7.05 3.97 10.26
C LYS A 224 -6.00 3.69 11.33
N VAL A 225 -6.05 2.54 11.99
CA VAL A 225 -5.05 2.16 13.01
C VAL A 225 -3.66 2.14 12.40
N GLN A 226 -3.49 1.46 11.26
CA GLN A 226 -2.20 1.27 10.62
C GLN A 226 -1.64 2.56 10.00
N THR A 227 -2.47 3.36 9.33
CA THR A 227 -2.01 4.64 8.78
C THR A 227 -1.68 5.65 9.87
N THR A 228 -2.44 5.66 10.98
CA THR A 228 -2.13 6.50 12.14
C THR A 228 -0.82 6.05 12.79
N GLY A 229 -0.60 4.74 12.97
CA GLY A 229 0.64 4.24 13.56
C GLY A 229 1.89 4.56 12.73
N ILE A 230 1.78 4.44 11.40
CA ILE A 230 2.85 4.88 10.48
C ILE A 230 3.05 6.40 10.60
N ALA A 231 1.99 7.21 10.58
CA ALA A 231 2.10 8.66 10.72
C ALA A 231 2.76 9.06 12.06
N THR A 232 2.40 8.39 13.15
CA THR A 232 3.04 8.58 14.47
C THR A 232 4.52 8.19 14.42
N ALA A 233 4.88 7.09 13.75
CA ALA A 233 6.28 6.70 13.60
C ALA A 233 7.09 7.76 12.84
N LEU A 234 6.56 8.27 11.73
CA LEU A 234 7.21 9.34 10.96
C LEU A 234 7.33 10.64 11.79
N LYS A 235 6.29 11.00 12.56
CA LYS A 235 6.32 12.13 13.51
C LYS A 235 7.47 11.97 14.51
N VAL A 236 7.59 10.80 15.13
CA VAL A 236 8.64 10.50 16.12
C VAL A 236 10.04 10.57 15.50
N LEU A 237 10.21 10.03 14.30
CA LEU A 237 11.51 9.97 13.64
C LEU A 237 11.97 11.34 13.12
N PHE A 238 11.06 12.23 12.75
CA PHE A 238 11.43 13.45 12.01
C PHE A 238 11.11 14.77 12.72
N GLU A 239 10.12 14.81 13.61
CA GLU A 239 9.74 16.05 14.30
C GLU A 239 10.32 16.16 15.71
N LEU A 240 10.42 15.03 16.42
CA LEU A 240 10.71 15.05 17.85
C LEU A 240 12.23 15.01 18.11
N ASP A 241 12.81 16.14 18.48
CA ASP A 241 14.20 16.16 18.95
C ASP A 241 14.34 15.50 20.34
N GLU A 242 15.58 15.26 20.78
CA GLU A 242 15.84 14.63 22.09
C GLU A 242 15.24 15.44 23.25
N LYS A 243 15.08 16.77 23.09
CA LYS A 243 14.45 17.64 24.07
C LYS A 243 12.93 17.47 24.11
N ALA A 244 12.28 17.35 22.94
CA ALA A 244 10.87 17.08 22.85
C ALA A 244 10.49 15.74 23.48
N LEU A 245 11.37 14.73 23.31
CA LEU A 245 11.20 13.38 23.86
C LEU A 245 11.47 13.27 25.37
N ASP A 246 11.90 14.34 26.05
CA ASP A 246 12.06 14.35 27.51
C ASP A 246 10.67 14.30 28.18
N PRO A 247 10.31 13.19 28.86
CA PRO A 247 9.02 13.05 29.50
C PRO A 247 8.78 14.08 30.61
N LYS A 248 9.83 14.68 31.18
CA LYS A 248 9.70 15.74 32.19
C LYS A 248 9.32 17.08 31.58
N ALA A 249 9.73 17.32 30.34
CA ALA A 249 9.45 18.57 29.63
C ALA A 249 8.10 18.52 28.91
N ASN A 250 7.72 17.37 28.33
CA ASN A 250 6.51 17.21 27.53
C ASN A 250 5.71 15.97 27.93
N THR A 251 4.96 16.04 29.03
CA THR A 251 4.16 14.89 29.51
C THR A 251 3.08 14.45 28.53
N ASN A 252 2.47 15.37 27.78
CA ASN A 252 1.35 15.10 26.85
C ASN A 252 1.76 15.15 25.37
N LEU A 253 2.96 14.65 25.03
CA LEU A 253 3.49 14.71 23.67
C LEU A 253 2.69 13.87 22.66
N LEU A 254 2.27 12.67 23.05
CA LEU A 254 1.47 11.76 22.22
C LEU A 254 0.10 11.50 22.84
N GLN A 255 -0.93 11.51 22.00
CA GLN A 255 -2.26 11.08 22.41
C GLN A 255 -2.29 9.56 22.62
N ARG A 256 -3.19 9.07 23.48
CA ARG A 256 -3.37 7.63 23.72
C ARG A 256 -3.65 6.86 22.44
N SER A 257 -4.44 7.43 21.53
CA SER A 257 -4.74 6.87 20.21
C SER A 257 -3.49 6.69 19.35
N GLU A 258 -2.53 7.63 19.40
CA GLU A 258 -1.26 7.54 18.66
C GLU A 258 -0.38 6.43 19.21
N VAL A 259 -0.29 6.30 20.54
CA VAL A 259 0.48 5.22 21.20
C VAL A 259 -0.12 3.85 20.86
N VAL A 260 -1.44 3.71 21.00
CA VAL A 260 -2.16 2.47 20.67
C VAL A 260 -2.00 2.12 19.18
N ALA A 261 -2.13 3.10 18.29
CA ALA A 261 -1.96 2.89 16.85
C ALA A 261 -0.53 2.46 16.50
N LEU A 262 0.49 3.12 17.06
CA LEU A 262 1.90 2.79 16.82
C LEU A 262 2.21 1.33 17.19
N ILE A 263 1.86 0.91 18.41
CA ILE A 263 2.16 -0.44 18.90
C ILE A 263 1.36 -1.50 18.15
N ASN A 264 0.07 -1.27 17.87
CA ASN A 264 -0.74 -2.21 17.10
C ASN A 264 -0.25 -2.34 15.65
N THR A 265 0.16 -1.24 15.02
CA THR A 265 0.71 -1.28 13.67
C THR A 265 2.01 -2.08 13.62
N LEU A 266 2.92 -1.85 14.56
CA LEU A 266 4.13 -2.66 14.70
C LEU A 266 3.78 -4.14 14.86
N HIS A 267 2.81 -4.45 15.74
CA HIS A 267 2.36 -5.83 15.94
C HIS A 267 1.82 -6.48 14.67
N ARG A 268 0.98 -5.79 13.88
CA ARG A 268 0.48 -6.30 12.59
C ARG A 268 1.63 -6.58 11.62
N LEU A 269 2.60 -5.68 11.51
CA LEU A 269 3.77 -5.91 10.63
C LEU A 269 4.60 -7.12 11.08
N MET A 270 4.84 -7.27 12.39
CA MET A 270 5.51 -8.46 12.94
C MET A 270 4.73 -9.75 12.69
N GLU A 271 3.40 -9.70 12.85
CA GLU A 271 2.52 -10.84 12.62
C GLU A 271 2.51 -11.24 11.13
N SER A 272 2.46 -10.28 10.21
CA SER A 272 2.66 -10.55 8.77
C SER A 272 3.97 -11.29 8.48
N LEU A 273 5.08 -10.87 9.11
CA LEU A 273 6.36 -11.56 8.94
C LEU A 273 6.36 -12.99 9.52
N HIS A 274 5.65 -13.22 10.61
CA HIS A 274 5.44 -14.55 11.17
C HIS A 274 4.59 -15.43 10.23
N MET A 275 3.46 -14.92 9.74
CA MET A 275 2.59 -15.62 8.77
C MET A 275 3.31 -15.96 7.47
N VAL A 276 4.25 -15.12 7.02
CA VAL A 276 5.13 -15.43 5.88
C VAL A 276 5.97 -16.69 6.14
N GLN A 277 6.41 -16.93 7.37
CA GLN A 277 7.13 -18.17 7.72
C GLN A 277 6.20 -19.38 7.68
N ASP A 278 4.96 -19.23 8.10
CA ASP A 278 3.95 -20.29 7.99
C ASP A 278 3.67 -20.65 6.54
N PHE A 279 3.50 -19.66 5.65
CA PHE A 279 3.36 -19.90 4.22
C PHE A 279 4.60 -20.53 3.58
N ARG A 280 5.80 -20.16 4.03
CA ARG A 280 7.04 -20.81 3.58
C ARG A 280 7.10 -22.28 4.00
N ARG A 281 6.62 -22.61 5.20
CA ARG A 281 6.51 -24.00 5.68
C ARG A 281 5.48 -24.78 4.85
N MET A 282 4.29 -24.22 4.64
CA MET A 282 3.26 -24.81 3.78
C MET A 282 3.78 -25.07 2.36
N TRP A 283 4.50 -24.11 1.78
CA TRP A 283 5.13 -24.28 0.47
C TRP A 283 6.16 -25.41 0.47
N ALA A 284 7.04 -25.48 1.48
CA ALA A 284 8.05 -26.54 1.58
C ALA A 284 7.46 -27.96 1.76
N GLU A 285 6.27 -28.06 2.32
CA GLU A 285 5.51 -29.31 2.47
C GLU A 285 4.71 -29.67 1.21
N THR A 286 4.61 -28.76 0.23
CA THR A 286 3.86 -28.98 -1.02
C THR A 286 4.66 -29.88 -1.97
N GLY A 287 4.01 -30.86 -2.61
CA GLY A 287 4.65 -31.71 -3.60
C GLY A 287 4.89 -31.00 -4.94
N ALA A 288 5.90 -31.42 -5.70
CA ALA A 288 6.31 -30.76 -6.96
C ALA A 288 5.19 -30.60 -8.01
N GLU A 289 4.24 -31.54 -8.08
CA GLU A 289 3.08 -31.44 -8.98
C GLU A 289 2.08 -30.37 -8.54
N GLU A 290 1.85 -30.24 -7.23
CA GLU A 290 0.94 -29.26 -6.64
C GLU A 290 1.57 -27.85 -6.69
N GLU A 291 2.88 -27.73 -6.49
CA GLU A 291 3.63 -26.49 -6.72
C GLU A 291 3.43 -25.97 -8.15
N ALA A 292 3.58 -26.83 -9.17
CA ALA A 292 3.42 -26.46 -10.57
C ALA A 292 2.00 -25.97 -10.88
N ASN A 293 0.98 -26.62 -10.30
CA ASN A 293 -0.41 -26.21 -10.43
C ASN A 293 -0.66 -24.84 -9.76
N LEU A 294 -0.20 -24.64 -8.53
CA LEU A 294 -0.35 -23.37 -7.80
C LEU A 294 0.33 -22.20 -8.54
N VAL A 295 1.51 -22.41 -9.11
CA VAL A 295 2.22 -21.39 -9.89
C VAL A 295 1.48 -21.07 -11.18
N SER A 296 1.01 -22.08 -11.92
CA SER A 296 0.24 -21.89 -13.15
C SER A 296 -1.06 -21.12 -12.92
N GLU A 297 -1.83 -21.52 -11.91
CA GLU A 297 -3.10 -20.89 -11.58
C GLU A 297 -2.92 -19.46 -11.06
N SER A 298 -1.90 -19.22 -10.24
CA SER A 298 -1.58 -17.87 -9.75
C SER A 298 -1.09 -16.96 -10.88
N ALA A 299 -0.35 -17.47 -11.86
CA ALA A 299 0.06 -16.70 -13.04
C ALA A 299 -1.13 -16.32 -13.93
N SER A 300 -2.13 -17.19 -14.06
CA SER A 300 -3.39 -16.88 -14.75
C SER A 300 -4.17 -15.76 -14.04
N ALA A 301 -4.25 -15.81 -12.71
CA ALA A 301 -4.88 -14.75 -11.92
C ALA A 301 -4.17 -13.39 -12.05
N ARG A 302 -2.83 -13.37 -12.18
CA ARG A 302 -2.06 -12.12 -12.42
C ARG A 302 -2.44 -11.44 -13.73
N LYS A 303 -2.64 -12.20 -14.81
CA LYS A 303 -3.04 -11.64 -16.11
C LYS A 303 -4.41 -10.97 -16.08
N ALA A 304 -5.30 -11.41 -15.19
CA ALA A 304 -6.61 -10.80 -14.99
C ALA A 304 -6.58 -9.51 -14.12
N GLN A 305 -5.47 -9.24 -13.41
CA GLN A 305 -5.39 -8.21 -12.37
C GLN A 305 -4.33 -7.10 -12.61
N HIS A 306 -3.79 -6.96 -13.83
CA HIS A 306 -2.90 -5.83 -14.12
C HIS A 306 -3.60 -4.50 -13.80
N SER A 307 -3.18 -3.87 -12.70
CA SER A 307 -3.42 -2.45 -12.45
C SER A 307 -2.59 -1.66 -13.47
N PRO A 308 -3.07 -0.51 -13.97
CA PRO A 308 -2.34 0.26 -14.94
C PRO A 308 -0.99 0.69 -14.34
N GLY A 309 0.11 0.39 -15.05
CA GLY A 309 1.41 0.97 -14.72
C GLY A 309 1.32 2.49 -14.79
N ALA A 310 1.84 3.17 -13.77
CA ALA A 310 2.06 4.60 -13.83
C ALA A 310 2.98 4.89 -15.03
N GLY A 311 2.47 5.63 -16.02
CA GLY A 311 3.22 6.02 -17.22
C GLY A 311 2.82 5.34 -18.54
N GLY A 312 1.86 4.41 -18.54
CA GLY A 312 1.33 3.87 -19.80
C GLY A 312 0.47 4.90 -20.53
N ALA A 313 0.95 5.42 -21.66
CA ALA A 313 0.12 6.18 -22.59
C ALA A 313 -1.18 5.40 -22.88
N GLY A 314 -2.32 6.03 -22.60
CA GLY A 314 -3.63 5.38 -22.71
C GLY A 314 -3.89 4.83 -24.13
N PRO A 315 -4.82 3.87 -24.29
CA PRO A 315 -5.09 3.18 -25.56
C PRO A 315 -5.84 4.06 -26.59
N SER A 316 -5.66 5.38 -26.55
CA SER A 316 -6.35 6.33 -27.44
C SER A 316 -5.62 6.55 -28.78
N GLN A 317 -4.33 6.24 -28.89
CA GLN A 317 -3.57 6.42 -30.15
C GLN A 317 -3.73 5.25 -31.15
N HIS A 318 -3.87 4.01 -30.68
CA HIS A 318 -4.03 2.85 -31.57
C HIS A 318 -5.42 2.75 -32.22
N PHE A 319 -6.46 3.26 -31.55
CA PHE A 319 -7.82 3.23 -32.10
C PHE A 319 -8.00 4.22 -33.26
N LEU A 320 -7.53 5.46 -33.10
CA LEU A 320 -7.64 6.48 -34.15
C LEU A 320 -6.79 6.14 -35.37
N ALA A 321 -5.59 5.59 -35.17
CA ALA A 321 -4.75 5.12 -36.27
C ALA A 321 -5.42 3.96 -37.04
N GLY A 322 -6.00 2.99 -36.34
CA GLY A 322 -6.72 1.86 -36.97
C GLY A 322 -8.01 2.28 -37.70
N VAL A 323 -8.72 3.28 -37.18
CA VAL A 323 -9.93 3.84 -37.84
C VAL A 323 -9.56 4.63 -39.09
N LEU A 324 -8.48 5.42 -39.05
CA LEU A 324 -8.00 6.17 -40.21
C LEU A 324 -7.48 5.25 -41.34
N ASP A 325 -6.81 4.15 -41.01
CA ASP A 325 -6.37 3.16 -42.02
C ASP A 325 -7.56 2.44 -42.66
N ARG A 326 -8.58 2.08 -41.87
CA ARG A 326 -9.81 1.45 -42.39
C ARG A 326 -10.61 2.41 -43.29
N LEU A 327 -10.69 3.70 -42.91
CA LEU A 327 -11.30 4.75 -43.74
C LEU A 327 -10.51 4.99 -45.03
N ALA A 328 -9.17 4.98 -44.98
CA ALA A 328 -8.32 5.14 -46.15
C ALA A 328 -8.46 3.97 -47.14
N CYS A 329 -8.60 2.74 -46.64
CA CYS A 329 -8.92 1.57 -47.45
C CYS A 329 -10.32 1.64 -48.07
N TRP A 330 -11.34 2.11 -47.32
CA TRP A 330 -12.71 2.27 -47.82
C TRP A 330 -12.79 3.35 -48.92
N VAL A 331 -12.14 4.50 -48.73
CA VAL A 331 -12.10 5.58 -49.74
C VAL A 331 -11.39 5.11 -51.02
N ARG A 332 -10.36 4.27 -50.91
CA ARG A 332 -9.70 3.65 -52.08
C ARG A 332 -10.62 2.65 -52.79
N ALA A 333 -11.33 1.80 -52.05
CA ALA A 333 -12.27 0.83 -52.63
C ALA A 333 -13.47 1.52 -53.32
N CYS A 334 -13.95 2.66 -52.80
CA CYS A 334 -15.01 3.45 -53.44
C CYS A 334 -14.56 4.20 -54.69
N ARG A 335 -13.26 4.45 -54.86
CA ARG A 335 -12.70 5.08 -56.06
C ARG A 335 -12.63 4.12 -57.25
N ASP A 336 -12.47 2.82 -57.00
CA ASP A 336 -12.24 1.81 -58.05
C ASP A 336 -13.51 1.04 -58.47
N GLY A 337 -14.67 1.29 -57.84
CA GLY A 337 -15.96 0.79 -58.32
C GLY A 337 -17.10 0.85 -57.29
N THR A 338 -18.33 0.96 -57.78
CA THR A 338 -19.55 1.10 -56.95
C THR A 338 -19.89 -0.16 -56.15
N VAL A 339 -19.48 -1.35 -56.61
CA VAL A 339 -19.77 -2.63 -55.94
C VAL A 339 -18.89 -2.83 -54.70
N GLY A 340 -17.60 -2.49 -54.77
CA GLY A 340 -16.68 -2.60 -53.61
C GLY A 340 -17.00 -1.61 -52.49
N CYS A 341 -17.55 -0.44 -52.84
CA CYS A 341 -17.96 0.58 -51.88
C CYS A 341 -19.14 0.14 -50.98
N LEU A 342 -20.13 -0.50 -51.60
CA LEU A 342 -21.31 -1.02 -50.90
C LEU A 342 -20.96 -2.19 -49.98
N GLN A 343 -20.09 -3.10 -50.43
CA GLN A 343 -19.69 -4.27 -49.65
C GLN A 343 -18.91 -3.86 -48.38
N GLY A 344 -17.95 -2.93 -48.49
CA GLY A 344 -17.22 -2.41 -47.34
C GLY A 344 -18.06 -1.58 -46.35
N PHE A 345 -19.16 -0.97 -46.82
CA PHE A 345 -20.10 -0.24 -45.95
C PHE A 345 -20.95 -1.21 -45.11
N PHE A 346 -21.42 -2.31 -45.71
CA PHE A 346 -22.20 -3.32 -44.98
C PHE A 346 -21.34 -4.07 -43.94
N ASP A 347 -20.11 -4.44 -44.28
CA ASP A 347 -19.18 -5.08 -43.33
C ASP A 347 -18.87 -4.15 -42.14
N GLY A 348 -18.66 -2.86 -42.41
CA GLY A 348 -18.41 -1.86 -41.36
C GLY A 348 -19.60 -1.62 -40.42
N ILE A 349 -20.84 -1.71 -40.93
CA ILE A 349 -22.05 -1.62 -40.10
C ILE A 349 -22.22 -2.87 -39.24
N GLN A 350 -21.92 -4.06 -39.78
CA GLN A 350 -22.04 -5.31 -39.04
C GLN A 350 -21.05 -5.39 -37.87
N ASP A 351 -19.79 -5.01 -38.09
CA ASP A 351 -18.77 -4.91 -37.04
C ASP A 351 -19.18 -3.91 -35.93
N MET A 352 -19.77 -2.77 -36.33
CA MET A 352 -20.24 -1.77 -35.37
C MET A 352 -21.45 -2.29 -34.56
N LEU A 353 -22.36 -3.03 -35.20
CA LEU A 353 -23.52 -3.62 -34.55
C LEU A 353 -23.11 -4.69 -33.53
N GLU A 354 -22.13 -5.54 -33.86
CA GLU A 354 -21.58 -6.53 -32.94
C GLU A 354 -20.85 -5.89 -31.75
N ALA A 355 -20.08 -4.82 -31.99
CA ALA A 355 -19.44 -4.06 -30.92
C ALA A 355 -20.47 -3.42 -29.97
N VAL A 356 -21.55 -2.84 -30.50
CA VAL A 356 -22.63 -2.26 -29.68
C VAL A 356 -23.40 -3.35 -28.92
N LEU A 357 -23.70 -4.49 -29.54
CA LEU A 357 -24.38 -5.60 -28.87
C LEU A 357 -23.52 -6.24 -27.76
N SER A 358 -22.19 -6.20 -27.89
CA SER A 358 -21.27 -6.66 -26.83
C SER A 358 -21.28 -5.76 -25.59
N ILE A 359 -21.53 -4.46 -25.76
CA ILE A 359 -21.65 -3.47 -24.67
C ILE A 359 -22.95 -3.67 -23.87
N PHE A 360 -24.00 -4.18 -24.50
CA PHE A 360 -25.30 -4.43 -23.86
C PHE A 360 -25.49 -5.85 -23.30
N ARG A 361 -24.43 -6.68 -23.28
CA ARG A 361 -24.50 -8.02 -22.70
C ARG A 361 -24.40 -7.94 -21.17
N VAL A 362 -25.55 -7.79 -20.52
CA VAL A 362 -25.73 -7.86 -19.07
C VAL A 362 -25.23 -9.22 -18.57
N SER A 363 -24.13 -9.21 -17.83
CA SER A 363 -23.61 -10.40 -17.13
C SER A 363 -24.52 -10.69 -15.93
N GLY A 364 -25.40 -11.67 -16.09
CA GLY A 364 -26.32 -12.11 -15.05
C GLY A 364 -25.57 -12.78 -13.90
N LYS A 365 -25.50 -12.10 -12.75
CA LYS A 365 -25.44 -12.71 -11.42
C LYS A 365 -25.80 -11.69 -10.32
N ASP A 366 -27.01 -11.15 -10.43
CA ASP A 366 -27.75 -10.66 -9.26
C ASP A 366 -28.67 -11.78 -8.78
N GLN A 367 -28.31 -12.45 -7.69
CA GLN A 367 -29.29 -13.04 -6.78
C GLN A 367 -28.90 -12.69 -5.35
N VAL A 368 -29.63 -11.72 -4.81
CA VAL A 368 -29.88 -11.56 -3.38
C VAL A 368 -30.65 -12.79 -2.88
N PRO A 369 -30.40 -13.25 -1.65
CA PRO A 369 -31.49 -13.75 -0.82
C PRO A 369 -31.70 -12.85 0.40
N ARG A 370 -32.98 -12.51 0.59
CA ARG A 370 -33.52 -11.85 1.78
C ARG A 370 -33.32 -12.70 3.04
N SER A 371 -33.29 -11.97 4.14
CA SER A 371 -33.62 -12.36 5.51
C SER A 371 -34.83 -13.31 5.61
N GLU A 372 -34.65 -14.45 6.27
CA GLU A 372 -35.45 -14.94 7.41
C GLU A 372 -34.63 -15.99 8.19
N LEU A 373 -34.80 -15.98 9.52
CA LEU A 373 -34.16 -16.73 10.63
C LEU A 373 -32.84 -16.18 11.19
#